data_AF-Q4WKY3-F1
#
_entry.id   AF-Q4WKY3-F1
#
_cell.length_a   1.000
_cell.length_b   1.000
_cell.length_c   1.000
_cell.angle_alpha   90.00
_cell.angle_beta   90.00
_cell.angle_gamma   90.00
#
_symmetry.space_group_name_H-M   'P 1'
#
loop_
_entity.id
_entity.type
_entity.pdbx_description
1 polymer ?
#
loop_
_entity_poly.entity_id
_entity_poly.type
_entity_poly.pdbx_seq_one_letter_code
_entity_poly.pdbx_strand_id
1 'polypeptide(L)'
;MLKRNRDKEPVSGKNKRNAECTSHSRELTHNDYTVGWVCALPKEQTAATAMLDQIHYDLPKPPTDHNTYTLESIGRHNIVIACLPKGKYGTNSASAVATRMVGTFPSIKVGLMVGIGGGIHRSTPVDQFPGVVQWDMGKAEEGGSFKRTGALNNPPSALLTALTKLETKHDMCGSKIPQYLDGMGKDGQD
;
A
#
# COMPACT_ATOMS: atom_id res chain seq x y z
N MET A 1 58.77 -52.18 34.48
CA MET A 1 57.49 -51.73 33.90
C MET A 1 57.84 -50.96 32.63
N LEU A 2 57.94 -51.63 31.47
CA LEU A 2 56.93 -51.92 30.44
C LEU A 2 57.00 -50.97 29.22
N LYS A 3 57.43 -51.56 28.10
CA LYS A 3 56.97 -51.44 26.69
C LYS A 3 57.14 -50.14 25.88
N ARG A 4 57.66 -50.37 24.66
CA ARG A 4 57.56 -49.60 23.41
C ARG A 4 56.15 -49.04 23.18
N ASN A 5 56.03 -47.96 22.40
CA ASN A 5 55.30 -48.00 21.12
C ASN A 5 55.59 -46.80 20.20
N ARG A 6 55.62 -47.12 18.90
CA ARG A 6 55.54 -46.25 17.72
C ARG A 6 54.07 -46.04 17.39
N ASP A 7 53.63 -44.80 17.21
CA ASP A 7 52.38 -44.43 16.53
C ASP A 7 52.76 -43.34 15.50
N LYS A 8 52.79 -43.60 14.18
CA LYS A 8 51.69 -43.63 13.20
C LYS A 8 50.86 -42.33 13.14
N GLU A 9 51.13 -41.57 12.08
CA GLU A 9 50.34 -40.45 11.49
C GLU A 9 48.83 -40.72 11.42
N PRO A 10 48.00 -39.66 11.37
CA PRO A 10 47.16 -39.53 10.17
C PRO A 10 46.94 -38.09 9.65
N VAL A 11 47.17 -37.94 8.35
CA VAL A 11 46.36 -37.28 7.31
C VAL A 11 45.22 -36.38 7.83
N SER A 12 45.42 -35.07 7.72
CA SER A 12 44.38 -34.04 7.88
C SER A 12 43.40 -34.07 6.70
N GLY A 13 42.15 -34.46 6.98
CA GLY A 13 41.03 -34.39 6.06
C GLY A 13 40.63 -32.94 5.76
N LYS A 14 40.48 -32.61 4.47
CA LYS A 14 39.89 -31.36 4.00
C LYS A 14 38.38 -31.39 4.25
N ASN A 15 37.93 -30.76 5.33
CA ASN A 15 36.51 -30.53 5.58
C ASN A 15 35.98 -29.41 4.67
N LYS A 16 35.04 -29.77 3.79
CA LYS A 16 34.15 -28.87 3.06
C LYS A 16 33.36 -28.05 4.08
N ARG A 17 33.53 -26.72 4.08
CA ARG A 17 32.65 -25.82 4.82
C ARG A 17 31.57 -25.27 3.89
N ASN A 18 30.35 -25.54 4.32
CA ASN A 18 29.05 -25.14 3.81
C ASN A 18 29.02 -23.68 3.33
N ALA A 19 28.51 -23.48 2.12
CA ALA A 19 28.00 -22.20 1.68
C ALA A 19 26.65 -21.98 2.39
N GLU A 20 26.68 -21.20 3.46
CA GLU A 20 25.48 -20.67 4.10
C GLU A 20 24.91 -19.57 3.20
N CYS A 21 23.79 -19.87 2.53
CA CYS A 21 23.04 -18.89 1.75
C CYS A 21 22.30 -17.99 2.74
N THR A 22 22.97 -16.96 3.23
CA THR A 22 22.33 -15.91 4.04
C THR A 22 21.44 -15.09 3.11
N SER A 23 20.13 -15.35 3.17
CA SER A 23 19.13 -14.42 2.64
C SER A 23 19.31 -13.09 3.36
N HIS A 24 19.97 -12.13 2.73
CA HIS A 24 20.06 -10.78 3.24
C HIS A 24 18.65 -10.20 3.21
N SER A 25 17.98 -10.14 4.37
CA SER A 25 16.80 -9.30 4.54
C SER A 25 17.24 -7.88 4.24
N ARG A 26 16.96 -7.40 3.04
CA ARG A 26 17.29 -6.04 2.61
C ARG A 26 16.64 -5.07 3.59
N GLU A 27 17.44 -4.29 4.29
CA GLU A 27 16.92 -3.18 5.10
C GLU A 27 16.23 -2.20 4.16
N LEU A 28 14.93 -1.99 4.40
CA LEU A 28 14.14 -1.06 3.62
C LEU A 28 14.34 0.35 4.16
N THR A 29 14.35 1.32 3.24
CA THR A 29 14.47 2.74 3.51
C THR A 29 13.24 3.47 2.99
N HIS A 30 13.10 4.75 3.32
CA HIS A 30 12.03 5.59 2.79
C HIS A 30 11.98 5.63 1.26
N ASN A 31 13.11 5.40 0.58
CA ASN A 31 13.19 5.39 -0.89
C ASN A 31 12.69 4.10 -1.54
N ASP A 32 12.51 3.03 -0.78
CA ASP A 32 12.04 1.76 -1.32
C ASP A 32 10.52 1.75 -1.52
N TYR A 33 9.80 2.77 -1.02
CA TYR A 33 8.35 2.88 -1.10
C TYR A 33 7.91 3.76 -2.27
N THR A 34 7.00 3.25 -3.09
CA THR A 34 6.63 3.88 -4.37
C THR A 34 5.13 4.17 -4.50
N VAL A 35 4.32 3.63 -3.61
CA VAL A 35 2.86 3.82 -3.58
C VAL A 35 2.46 4.33 -2.20
N GLY A 36 1.77 5.46 -2.17
CA GLY A 36 1.09 5.96 -0.98
C GLY A 36 -0.38 5.56 -1.00
N TRP A 37 -0.93 5.15 0.13
CA TRP A 37 -2.33 4.80 0.31
C TRP A 37 -2.88 5.56 1.51
N VAL A 38 -3.86 6.42 1.28
CA VAL A 38 -4.51 7.21 2.34
C VAL A 38 -5.93 6.70 2.56
N CYS A 39 -6.21 6.24 3.77
CA CYS A 39 -7.53 5.80 4.22
C CYS A 39 -8.26 6.93 4.95
N ALA A 40 -9.54 7.12 4.67
CA ALA A 40 -10.39 8.07 5.39
C ALA A 40 -10.81 7.58 6.77
N LEU A 41 -11.02 6.27 6.92
CA LEU A 41 -11.57 5.65 8.12
C LEU A 41 -10.74 4.44 8.58
N PRO A 42 -10.71 4.14 9.89
CA PRO A 42 -9.99 2.98 10.41
C PRO A 42 -10.41 1.65 9.77
N LYS A 43 -11.71 1.46 9.48
CA LYS A 43 -12.22 0.26 8.79
C LYS A 43 -11.64 0.06 7.39
N GLU A 44 -11.30 1.16 6.71
CA GLU A 44 -10.68 1.12 5.38
C GLU A 44 -9.20 0.75 5.52
N GLN A 45 -8.52 1.25 6.55
CA GLN A 45 -7.17 0.81 6.90
C GLN A 45 -7.14 -0.67 7.29
N THR A 46 -8.10 -1.15 8.11
CA THR A 46 -8.21 -2.57 8.46
C THR A 46 -8.33 -3.45 7.21
N ALA A 47 -9.20 -3.07 6.28
CA ALA A 47 -9.36 -3.80 5.02
C ALA A 47 -8.07 -3.79 4.18
N ALA A 48 -7.38 -2.65 4.10
CA ALA A 48 -6.11 -2.55 3.39
C ALA A 48 -5.03 -3.44 4.05
N THR A 49 -4.94 -3.43 5.38
CA THR A 49 -4.00 -4.25 6.16
C THR A 49 -4.33 -5.75 6.10
N ALA A 50 -5.59 -6.14 5.89
CA ALA A 50 -5.95 -7.53 5.67
C ALA A 50 -5.54 -8.06 4.29
N MET A 51 -5.30 -7.17 3.32
CA MET A 51 -4.95 -7.54 1.94
C MET A 51 -3.44 -7.70 1.70
N LEU A 52 -2.63 -7.57 2.74
CA LEU A 52 -1.17 -7.49 2.64
C LEU A 52 -0.50 -8.83 2.40
N ASP A 53 0.61 -8.81 1.67
CA ASP A 53 1.49 -9.97 1.53
C ASP A 53 2.56 -9.99 2.64
N GLN A 54 3.11 -8.82 3.01
CA GLN A 54 4.12 -8.69 4.06
C GLN A 54 4.08 -7.31 4.73
N ILE A 55 4.11 -7.27 6.06
CA ILE A 55 4.30 -6.04 6.86
C ILE A 55 5.80 -5.82 7.09
N HIS A 56 6.25 -4.58 6.97
CA HIS A 56 7.61 -4.13 7.22
C HIS A 56 7.71 -3.40 8.57
N TYR A 57 8.92 -3.31 9.10
CA TYR A 57 9.18 -2.54 10.31
C TYR A 57 9.04 -1.04 10.06
N ASP A 58 8.63 -0.32 11.11
CA ASP A 58 8.52 1.13 11.08
C ASP A 58 9.87 1.80 10.80
N LEU A 59 9.80 2.90 10.04
CA LEU A 59 10.93 3.77 9.76
C LEU A 59 10.86 5.07 10.58
N PRO A 60 12.01 5.63 10.99
CA PRO A 60 12.05 6.87 11.74
C PRO A 60 11.54 8.02 10.88
N LYS A 61 10.52 8.75 11.38
CA LYS A 61 9.90 9.88 10.69
C LYS A 61 10.36 11.23 11.27
N PRO A 62 10.37 12.31 10.46
CA PRO A 62 10.65 13.65 10.95
C PRO A 62 9.70 14.08 12.08
N PRO A 63 10.15 14.86 13.09
CA PRO A 63 9.29 15.34 14.17
C PRO A 63 8.08 16.17 13.70
N THR A 64 8.19 16.78 12.53
CA THR A 64 7.14 17.57 11.87
C THR A 64 6.05 16.71 11.22
N ASP A 65 6.30 15.41 11.05
CA ASP A 65 5.34 14.47 10.51
C ASP A 65 4.58 13.78 11.65
N HIS A 66 3.32 14.16 11.82
CA HIS A 66 2.43 13.58 12.83
C HIS A 66 1.58 12.42 12.30
N ASN A 67 1.78 12.00 11.06
CA ASN A 67 1.10 10.81 10.55
C ASN A 67 1.64 9.55 11.23
N THR A 68 0.79 8.53 11.26
CA THR A 68 1.16 7.15 11.61
C THR A 68 1.10 6.34 10.32
N TYR A 69 2.16 5.59 10.05
CA TYR A 69 2.30 4.80 8.84
C TYR A 69 2.24 3.32 9.14
N THR A 70 1.69 2.56 8.20
CA THR A 70 1.90 1.13 8.09
C THR A 70 2.71 0.90 6.82
N LEU A 71 3.82 0.19 6.94
CA LEU A 71 4.74 -0.08 5.85
C LEU A 71 4.64 -1.54 5.45
N GLU A 72 4.55 -1.81 4.16
CA GLU A 72 4.16 -3.15 3.70
C GLU A 72 4.50 -3.40 2.23
N SER A 73 4.21 -4.62 1.76
CA SER A 73 4.24 -4.98 0.35
C SER A 73 2.94 -5.65 -0.13
N ILE A 74 2.56 -5.33 -1.37
CA ILE A 74 1.55 -6.06 -2.14
C ILE A 74 2.15 -6.42 -3.51
N GLY A 75 2.43 -7.71 -3.67
CA GLY A 75 3.30 -8.27 -4.67
C GLY A 75 4.67 -7.58 -4.65
N ARG A 76 5.15 -7.20 -5.83
CA ARG A 76 6.37 -6.42 -6.10
C ARG A 76 6.36 -4.93 -5.67
N HIS A 77 5.36 -4.45 -4.94
CA HIS A 77 5.21 -3.02 -4.63
C HIS A 77 5.24 -2.80 -3.14
N ASN A 78 6.15 -1.94 -2.70
CA ASN A 78 6.19 -1.45 -1.34
C ASN A 78 5.25 -0.24 -1.21
N ILE A 79 4.35 -0.33 -0.23
CA ILE A 79 3.24 0.60 -0.02
C ILE A 79 3.39 1.24 1.35
N VAL A 80 3.01 2.52 1.44
CA VAL A 80 2.88 3.27 2.70
C VAL A 80 1.41 3.56 2.90
N ILE A 81 0.79 2.98 3.93
CA ILE A 81 -0.57 3.32 4.34
C ILE A 81 -0.54 4.39 5.43
N ALA A 82 -1.41 5.39 5.33
CA ALA A 82 -1.77 6.25 6.45
C ALA A 82 -3.29 6.38 6.56
N CYS A 83 -3.81 6.49 7.78
CA CYS A 83 -5.21 6.81 8.02
C CYS A 83 -5.35 8.26 8.48
N LEU A 84 -6.45 8.91 8.11
CA LEU A 84 -6.81 10.22 8.64
C LEU A 84 -6.94 10.16 10.18
N PRO A 85 -6.58 11.24 10.90
CA PRO A 85 -6.74 11.29 12.34
C PRO A 85 -8.20 11.06 12.76
N LYS A 86 -8.40 10.34 13.87
CA LYS A 86 -9.74 10.03 14.38
C LYS A 86 -10.58 11.30 14.54
N GLY A 87 -11.81 11.28 14.01
CA GLY A 87 -12.74 12.39 14.05
C GLY A 87 -12.45 13.53 13.04
N LYS A 88 -11.39 13.42 12.23
CA LYS A 88 -11.11 14.34 11.11
C LYS A 88 -11.46 13.67 9.79
N TYR A 89 -12.20 14.39 8.95
CA TYR A 89 -12.64 13.93 7.64
C TYR A 89 -12.53 15.06 6.61
N GLY A 90 -12.69 14.71 5.35
CA GLY A 90 -12.70 15.65 4.23
C GLY A 90 -11.33 15.95 3.65
N THR A 91 -11.35 16.71 2.56
CA THR A 91 -10.23 16.97 1.66
C THR A 91 -9.02 17.61 2.34
N ASN A 92 -9.24 18.52 3.30
CA ASN A 92 -8.15 19.20 4.02
C ASN A 92 -7.32 18.22 4.86
N SER A 93 -7.99 17.31 5.57
CA SER A 93 -7.32 16.30 6.39
C SER A 93 -6.54 15.33 5.51
N ALA A 94 -7.16 14.86 4.40
CA ALA A 94 -6.51 13.98 3.44
C ALA A 94 -5.30 14.64 2.76
N SER A 95 -5.41 15.92 2.37
CA SER A 95 -4.32 16.69 1.77
C SER A 95 -3.15 16.85 2.74
N ALA A 96 -3.42 17.15 4.01
CA ALA A 96 -2.37 17.26 5.04
C ALA A 96 -1.63 15.93 5.25
N VAL A 97 -2.36 14.81 5.31
CA VAL A 97 -1.78 13.46 5.41
C VAL A 97 -0.92 13.15 4.19
N ALA A 98 -1.46 13.34 2.98
CA ALA A 98 -0.75 13.06 1.73
C ALA A 98 0.52 13.92 1.56
N THR A 99 0.45 15.22 1.90
CA THR A 99 1.59 16.14 1.80
C THR A 99 2.74 15.69 2.67
N ARG A 100 2.45 15.31 3.92
CA ARG A 100 3.46 14.80 4.86
C ARG A 100 4.01 13.45 4.40
N MET A 101 3.15 12.55 3.92
CA MET A 101 3.55 11.25 3.38
C MET A 101 4.55 11.39 2.24
N VAL A 102 4.28 12.24 1.25
CA VAL A 102 5.21 12.47 0.13
C VAL A 102 6.50 13.16 0.60
N GLY A 103 6.42 14.01 1.63
CA GLY A 103 7.61 14.60 2.25
C GLY A 103 8.52 13.57 2.95
N THR A 104 7.93 12.58 3.63
CA THR A 104 8.65 11.52 4.34
C THR A 104 9.12 10.40 3.41
N PHE A 105 8.36 10.09 2.35
CA PHE A 105 8.65 9.03 1.38
C PHE A 105 8.80 9.62 -0.04
N PRO A 106 10.00 10.11 -0.39
CA PRO A 106 10.20 10.91 -1.61
C PRO A 106 10.11 10.10 -2.91
N SER A 107 10.15 8.77 -2.82
CA SER A 107 10.07 7.87 -3.99
C SER A 107 8.64 7.47 -4.36
N ILE A 108 7.62 7.99 -3.66
CA ILE A 108 6.22 7.80 -4.02
C ILE A 108 5.95 8.39 -5.40
N LYS A 109 5.44 7.54 -6.31
CA LYS A 109 5.06 7.91 -7.68
C LYS A 109 3.55 7.98 -7.87
N VAL A 110 2.82 7.24 -7.05
CA VAL A 110 1.35 7.16 -7.11
C VAL A 110 0.79 7.22 -5.69
N GLY A 111 -0.19 8.10 -5.48
CA GLY A 111 -0.99 8.17 -4.27
C GLY A 111 -2.42 7.69 -4.53
N LEU A 112 -2.95 6.84 -3.66
CA LEU A 112 -4.32 6.35 -3.68
C LEU A 112 -5.07 6.95 -2.48
N MET A 113 -6.17 7.66 -2.74
CA MET A 113 -7.13 8.02 -1.69
C MET A 113 -8.24 6.98 -1.73
N VAL A 114 -8.32 6.13 -0.71
CA VAL A 114 -9.29 5.04 -0.63
C VAL A 114 -10.25 5.33 0.48
N GLY A 115 -11.54 5.25 0.17
CA GLY A 115 -12.56 5.27 1.20
C GLY A 115 -13.95 4.97 0.66
N ILE A 116 -14.90 4.94 1.57
CA ILE A 116 -16.29 4.67 1.26
C ILE A 116 -16.92 5.93 0.64
N GLY A 117 -17.32 5.82 -0.63
CA GLY A 117 -18.07 6.85 -1.34
C GLY A 117 -19.52 6.44 -1.57
N GLY A 118 -20.43 7.41 -1.55
CA GLY A 118 -21.76 7.25 -2.14
C GLY A 118 -21.70 7.55 -3.64
N GLY A 119 -22.41 6.78 -4.47
CA GLY A 119 -22.40 6.95 -5.92
C GLY A 119 -23.80 6.94 -6.53
N ILE A 120 -23.97 7.69 -7.62
CA ILE A 120 -25.10 7.59 -8.55
C ILE A 120 -24.52 6.99 -9.83
N HIS A 121 -25.04 5.84 -10.25
CA HIS A 121 -24.56 5.08 -11.41
C HIS A 121 -24.80 5.85 -12.72
N ARG A 122 -23.72 6.42 -13.28
CA ARG A 122 -23.61 6.81 -14.69
C ARG A 122 -22.28 6.28 -15.23
N SER A 123 -22.33 5.73 -16.43
CA SER A 123 -21.33 4.88 -17.11
C SER A 123 -19.89 5.43 -17.13
N THR A 124 -18.96 4.50 -17.40
CA THR A 124 -17.50 4.63 -17.62
C THR A 124 -17.00 6.05 -17.93
N PRO A 125 -15.89 6.48 -17.31
CA PRO A 125 -15.36 7.83 -17.51
C PRO A 125 -14.92 8.03 -18.95
N VAL A 126 -15.70 8.80 -19.71
CA VAL A 126 -15.36 9.26 -21.05
C VAL A 126 -15.30 10.78 -21.01
N ASP A 127 -14.13 11.32 -21.38
CA ASP A 127 -13.90 12.73 -21.70
C ASP A 127 -14.36 13.72 -20.60
N GLN A 128 -15.57 14.29 -20.70
CA GLN A 128 -16.14 15.24 -19.72
C GLN A 128 -16.63 14.62 -18.40
N PHE A 129 -16.60 13.29 -18.29
CA PHE A 129 -16.94 12.54 -17.08
C PHE A 129 -15.66 11.94 -16.48
N PRO A 130 -14.90 12.70 -15.66
CA PRO A 130 -13.80 12.12 -14.90
C PRO A 130 -14.33 11.04 -13.95
N GLY A 131 -13.52 10.01 -13.70
CA GLY A 131 -13.89 8.87 -12.86
C GLY A 131 -14.28 9.24 -11.41
N VAL A 132 -13.96 10.45 -10.96
CA VAL A 132 -14.42 11.04 -9.70
C VAL A 132 -14.86 12.48 -9.94
N VAL A 133 -16.07 12.82 -9.48
CA VAL A 133 -16.62 14.18 -9.52
C VAL A 133 -16.78 14.68 -8.09
N GLN A 134 -16.10 15.76 -7.74
CA GLN A 134 -16.28 16.41 -6.44
C GLN A 134 -17.56 17.26 -6.50
N TRP A 135 -18.56 16.91 -5.68
CA TRP A 135 -19.89 17.55 -5.69
C TRP A 135 -19.87 19.01 -5.24
N ASP A 136 -18.89 19.39 -4.41
CA ASP A 136 -18.74 20.74 -3.86
C ASP A 136 -18.12 21.76 -4.85
N MET A 137 -17.63 21.30 -6.01
CA MET A 137 -17.08 22.15 -7.07
C MET A 137 -18.13 22.54 -8.12
N GLY A 138 -19.22 23.16 -7.69
CA GLY A 138 -20.11 23.85 -8.61
C GLY A 138 -20.55 25.21 -8.10
N LYS A 139 -20.79 26.11 -9.06
CA LYS A 139 -21.36 27.43 -8.80
C LYS A 139 -22.85 27.36 -9.12
N ALA A 140 -23.68 27.83 -8.19
CA ALA A 140 -25.04 28.21 -8.52
C ALA A 140 -24.96 29.51 -9.35
N GLU A 141 -25.42 29.46 -10.60
CA GLU A 141 -25.60 30.65 -11.43
C GLU A 141 -26.96 31.30 -11.11
N GLU A 142 -27.09 32.60 -11.38
CA GLU A 142 -28.39 33.29 -11.26
C GLU A 142 -29.42 32.61 -12.17
N GLY A 143 -30.57 32.24 -11.60
CA GLY A 143 -31.63 31.50 -12.29
C GLY A 143 -31.78 30.03 -11.88
N GLY A 144 -31.00 29.53 -10.92
CA GLY A 144 -31.16 28.19 -10.37
C GLY A 144 -30.44 27.09 -11.16
N SER A 145 -29.64 27.45 -12.18
CA SER A 145 -28.76 26.52 -12.88
C SER A 145 -27.49 26.26 -12.07
N PHE A 146 -27.20 24.99 -11.80
CA PHE A 146 -25.93 24.58 -11.20
C PHE A 146 -24.91 24.34 -12.31
N LYS A 147 -23.86 25.16 -12.38
CA LYS A 147 -22.76 24.98 -13.32
C LYS A 147 -21.59 24.30 -12.62
N ARG A 148 -21.26 23.12 -13.14
CA ARG A 148 -20.09 22.35 -12.74
C ARG A 148 -18.82 23.13 -13.10
N THR A 149 -17.99 23.47 -12.10
CA THR A 149 -16.73 24.20 -12.30
C THR A 149 -15.49 23.34 -12.12
N GLY A 150 -15.64 22.06 -11.76
CA GLY A 150 -14.52 21.16 -11.49
C GLY A 150 -14.69 19.73 -12.02
N ALA A 151 -13.59 19.18 -12.51
CA ALA A 151 -13.38 17.79 -12.89
C ALA A 151 -11.98 17.39 -12.41
N LEU A 152 -11.84 16.23 -11.75
CA LEU A 152 -10.52 15.69 -11.43
C LEU A 152 -9.83 15.20 -12.70
N ASN A 153 -8.50 15.28 -12.75
CA ASN A 153 -7.75 14.73 -13.87
C ASN A 153 -8.02 13.24 -14.02
N ASN A 154 -8.02 12.75 -15.26
CA ASN A 154 -8.06 11.31 -15.51
C ASN A 154 -6.81 10.63 -14.90
N PRO A 155 -6.95 9.39 -14.40
CA PRO A 155 -5.79 8.64 -13.92
C PRO A 155 -4.72 8.50 -15.01
N PRO A 156 -3.42 8.49 -14.66
CA PRO A 156 -2.34 8.24 -15.62
C PRO A 156 -2.56 6.95 -16.42
N SER A 157 -2.16 6.93 -17.69
CA SER A 157 -2.31 5.78 -18.60
C SER A 157 -1.72 4.47 -18.05
N ALA A 158 -0.66 4.57 -17.26
CA ALA A 158 -0.06 3.43 -16.57
C ALA A 158 -1.04 2.75 -15.59
N LEU A 159 -1.86 3.52 -14.86
CA LEU A 159 -2.87 2.97 -13.97
C LEU A 159 -4.05 2.38 -14.74
N LEU A 160 -4.48 3.04 -15.82
CA LEU A 160 -5.54 2.54 -16.68
C LEU A 160 -5.15 1.18 -17.31
N THR A 161 -3.91 1.06 -17.79
CA THR A 161 -3.40 -0.20 -18.35
C THR A 161 -3.27 -1.29 -17.28
N ALA A 162 -2.86 -0.91 -16.07
CA ALA A 162 -2.81 -1.83 -14.94
C ALA A 162 -4.22 -2.34 -14.56
N LEU A 163 -5.23 -1.48 -14.66
CA LEU A 163 -6.63 -1.84 -14.43
C LEU A 163 -7.11 -2.87 -15.45
N THR A 164 -6.86 -2.68 -16.75
CA THR A 164 -7.21 -3.68 -17.77
C THR A 164 -6.58 -5.05 -17.49
N LYS A 165 -5.32 -5.07 -17.04
CA LYS A 165 -4.66 -6.32 -16.64
C LYS A 165 -5.29 -6.94 -15.39
N LEU A 166 -5.70 -6.12 -14.43
CA LEU A 166 -6.39 -6.57 -13.21
C LEU A 166 -7.77 -7.17 -13.55
N GLU A 167 -8.54 -6.52 -14.42
CA GLU A 167 -9.83 -7.01 -14.94
C GLU A 167 -9.66 -8.36 -15.63
N THR A 168 -8.70 -8.48 -16.55
CA THR A 168 -8.43 -9.76 -17.24
C THR A 168 -8.07 -10.87 -16.24
N LYS A 169 -7.27 -10.56 -15.22
CA LYS A 169 -6.91 -11.53 -14.18
C LYS A 169 -8.12 -11.91 -13.32
N HIS A 170 -8.98 -10.95 -13.02
CA HIS A 170 -10.21 -11.18 -12.27
C HIS A 170 -11.17 -12.10 -13.03
N ASP A 171 -11.34 -11.88 -14.34
CA ASP A 171 -12.20 -12.73 -15.18
C ASP A 171 -11.67 -14.17 -15.25
N MET A 172 -10.33 -14.33 -15.27
CA MET A 172 -9.69 -15.64 -15.36
C MET A 172 -9.62 -16.41 -14.04
N CYS A 173 -9.41 -15.71 -12.91
CA CYS A 173 -9.08 -16.34 -11.62
C CYS A 173 -10.08 -16.03 -10.50
N GLY A 174 -11.08 -15.19 -10.75
CA GLY A 174 -12.02 -14.72 -9.75
C GLY A 174 -11.42 -13.68 -8.78
N SER A 175 -12.22 -13.32 -7.76
CA SER A 175 -11.81 -12.39 -6.71
C SER A 175 -11.21 -13.11 -5.51
N LYS A 176 -10.18 -12.51 -4.91
CA LYS A 176 -9.66 -12.90 -3.59
C LYS A 176 -10.44 -12.29 -2.42
N ILE A 177 -11.41 -11.41 -2.68
CA ILE A 177 -12.21 -10.74 -1.63
C ILE A 177 -12.80 -11.73 -0.62
N PRO A 178 -13.42 -12.86 -1.02
CA PRO A 178 -13.95 -13.82 -0.04
C PRO A 178 -12.90 -14.33 0.95
N GLN A 179 -11.68 -14.58 0.47
CA GLN A 179 -10.57 -15.09 1.30
C GLN A 179 -10.14 -14.05 2.34
N TYR A 180 -10.07 -12.78 1.95
CA TYR A 180 -9.74 -11.69 2.87
C TYR A 180 -10.86 -11.45 3.91
N LEU A 181 -12.13 -11.57 3.49
CA LEU A 181 -13.27 -11.46 4.40
C LEU A 181 -13.29 -12.59 5.43
N ASP A 182 -13.03 -13.83 5.00
CA ASP A 182 -12.95 -15.00 5.89
C ASP A 182 -11.82 -14.87 6.92
N GLY A 183 -10.70 -14.25 6.53
CA GLY A 183 -9.60 -13.95 7.44
C GLY A 183 -10.00 -12.94 8.53
N MET A 184 -10.68 -11.85 8.14
CA MET A 184 -11.11 -10.82 9.09
C MET A 184 -12.22 -11.28 10.05
N GLY A 185 -13.04 -12.26 9.65
CA GLY A 185 -14.15 -12.78 10.47
C GLY A 185 -13.70 -13.65 11.65
N LYS A 186 -12.44 -14.11 11.68
CA LYS A 186 -11.93 -15.04 12.70
C LYS A 186 -11.26 -14.37 13.90
N ASP A 187 -10.84 -13.11 13.75
CA ASP A 187 -10.12 -12.36 14.79
C ASP A 187 -11.03 -11.42 15.62
N GLY A 188 -12.35 -11.48 15.41
CA GLY A 188 -13.36 -10.66 16.10
C GLY A 188 -14.18 -11.40 17.18
N GLN A 189 -13.78 -12.61 17.54
CA GLN A 189 -14.37 -13.39 18.64
C GLN A 189 -13.29 -13.70 19.68
N ASP A 190 -12.86 -12.69 20.42
CA ASP A 190 -12.19 -12.82 21.73
C ASP A 190 -12.54 -11.60 22.59
#